data_AF-A0A1X2A8Z9-F1
#
_entry.id   AF-A0A1X2A8Z9-F1
#
_cell.length_a   1.000
_cell.length_b   1.000
_cell.length_c   1.000
_cell.angle_alpha   90.00
_cell.angle_beta   90.00
_cell.angle_gamma   90.00
#
_symmetry.space_group_name_H-M   'P 1'
#
loop_
_entity.id
_entity.type
_entity.pdbx_description
1 polymer ?
#
loop_
_entity_poly.entity_id
_entity_poly.type
_entity_poly.pdbx_seq_one_letter_code
_entity_poly.pdbx_strand_id
1 'polypeptide(L)'
;MFRAQAPATTSAGDTTPTERLTGFRQARRQQKVSQSAGGRAARDRRTRRTVDLPLATHRALDVWQREAADRIGVARVTGQEVLAALIDQLLIDRKLSIEITRALQARR
;
A
#
# COMPACT_ATOMS: atom_id res chain seq x y z
N MET A 1 -24.76 4.46 71.93
CA MET A 1 -26.06 3.92 71.48
C MET A 1 -25.84 3.16 70.16
N PHE A 2 -26.33 1.91 70.09
CA PHE A 2 -26.73 1.07 68.92
C PHE A 2 -26.23 1.43 67.51
N ARG A 3 -25.75 0.55 66.62
CA ARG A 3 -26.36 -0.71 66.08
C ARG A 3 -25.39 -1.35 65.06
N ALA A 4 -24.96 -2.62 65.18
CA ALA A 4 -25.44 -3.89 64.59
C ALA A 4 -25.12 -4.21 63.09
N GLN A 5 -24.38 -5.31 62.91
CA GLN A 5 -24.48 -6.45 61.95
C GLN A 5 -24.92 -6.30 60.46
N ALA A 6 -24.19 -7.03 59.60
CA ALA A 6 -24.50 -7.39 58.20
C ALA A 6 -25.69 -8.37 58.05
N PRO A 7 -26.24 -8.59 56.83
CA PRO A 7 -25.83 -9.79 56.07
C PRO A 7 -25.81 -9.65 54.52
N ALA A 8 -25.36 -10.75 53.92
CA ALA A 8 -25.01 -11.05 52.53
C ALA A 8 -26.15 -11.03 51.48
N THR A 9 -25.77 -10.91 50.20
CA THR A 9 -26.27 -11.78 49.12
C THR A 9 -25.16 -12.05 48.08
N THR A 10 -24.95 -13.35 47.85
CA THR A 10 -24.15 -14.03 46.83
C THR A 10 -24.61 -13.72 45.40
N SER A 11 -23.66 -13.50 44.48
CA SER A 11 -23.86 -13.85 43.07
C SER A 11 -22.75 -14.82 42.67
N ALA A 12 -23.14 -16.09 42.65
CA ALA A 12 -22.37 -17.21 42.15
C ALA A 12 -22.44 -17.21 40.62
N GLY A 13 -21.27 -17.18 39.98
CA GLY A 13 -21.09 -17.38 38.54
C GLY A 13 -19.92 -18.34 38.36
N ASP A 14 -20.19 -19.59 38.69
CA ASP A 14 -19.30 -20.74 38.74
C ASP A 14 -18.56 -20.95 37.40
N THR A 15 -17.22 -20.90 37.42
CA THR A 15 -16.37 -21.35 36.32
C THR A 15 -16.13 -22.85 36.47
N THR A 16 -17.00 -23.67 35.89
CA THR A 16 -16.74 -25.11 35.75
C THR A 16 -15.66 -25.38 34.68
N PRO A 17 -14.63 -26.20 34.96
CA PRO A 17 -13.66 -26.68 33.99
C PRO A 17 -14.19 -27.94 33.29
N THR A 18 -13.98 -28.10 31.98
CA THR A 18 -14.23 -29.40 31.32
C THR A 18 -13.31 -29.59 30.11
N GLU A 19 -12.37 -30.51 30.26
CA GLU A 19 -11.64 -31.16 29.17
C GLU A 19 -12.61 -31.89 28.23
N ARG A 20 -12.40 -31.79 26.91
CA ARG A 20 -12.97 -32.73 25.92
C ARG A 20 -11.97 -33.00 24.81
N LEU A 21 -11.12 -33.99 25.07
CA LEU A 21 -10.40 -34.75 24.04
C LEU A 21 -11.39 -35.72 23.36
N THR A 22 -11.71 -35.47 22.08
CA THR A 22 -12.41 -36.38 21.15
C THR A 22 -12.20 -35.78 19.77
N GLY A 23 -11.74 -36.43 18.71
CA GLY A 23 -11.52 -37.82 18.40
C GLY A 23 -11.41 -37.85 16.87
N PHE A 24 -10.24 -38.27 16.38
CA PHE A 24 -10.05 -39.05 15.14
C PHE A 24 -10.96 -38.84 13.90
N ARG A 25 -10.24 -38.53 12.80
CA ARG A 25 -10.41 -39.05 11.41
C ARG A 25 -11.38 -38.35 10.46
N GLN A 26 -10.86 -38.21 9.23
CA GLN A 26 -11.53 -37.96 7.95
C GLN A 26 -12.20 -36.58 7.83
N ALA A 27 -11.66 -35.63 7.08
CA ALA A 27 -11.45 -35.78 5.65
C ALA A 27 -10.32 -34.88 5.16
N ARG A 28 -9.11 -35.44 5.08
CA ARG A 28 -8.06 -34.99 4.17
C ARG A 28 -8.46 -35.40 2.73
N ARG A 29 -9.69 -35.05 2.31
CA ARG A 29 -10.11 -35.12 0.92
C ARG A 29 -9.57 -33.87 0.26
N GLN A 30 -8.33 -34.00 -0.19
CA GLN A 30 -7.94 -33.60 -1.54
C GLN A 30 -8.68 -32.36 -2.06
N GLN A 31 -8.40 -31.18 -1.50
CA GLN A 31 -8.42 -29.98 -2.33
C GLN A 31 -7.15 -29.98 -3.19
N LYS A 32 -7.11 -30.97 -4.09
CA LYS A 32 -6.62 -30.81 -5.44
C LYS A 32 -7.59 -29.81 -6.10
N VAL A 33 -7.40 -28.52 -5.84
CA VAL A 33 -7.67 -27.54 -6.88
C VAL A 33 -6.37 -27.43 -7.62
N SER A 34 -6.26 -28.28 -8.64
CA SER A 34 -5.35 -28.13 -9.75
C SER A 34 -5.23 -26.64 -10.07
N GLN A 35 -4.13 -26.03 -9.66
CA GLN A 35 -3.69 -24.77 -10.25
C GLN A 35 -3.31 -25.12 -11.67
N SER A 36 -4.32 -25.09 -12.53
CA SER A 36 -4.24 -25.32 -13.95
C SER A 36 -3.13 -24.43 -14.48
N ALA A 37 -2.10 -25.06 -15.03
CA ALA A 37 -1.15 -24.42 -15.90
C ALA A 37 -1.94 -23.71 -17.02
N GLY A 38 -2.00 -22.40 -16.95
CA GLY A 38 -2.74 -21.57 -17.89
C GLY A 38 -2.33 -20.12 -17.72
N GLY A 39 -1.28 -19.73 -18.44
CA GLY A 39 -0.88 -18.33 -18.58
C GLY A 39 -0.21 -17.76 -17.34
N ARG A 40 1.05 -18.13 -17.11
CA ARG A 40 1.97 -17.22 -16.40
C ARG A 40 2.24 -16.06 -17.34
N ALA A 41 1.25 -15.18 -17.50
CA ALA A 41 1.44 -13.84 -18.01
C ALA A 41 2.69 -13.35 -17.31
N ALA A 42 3.73 -13.04 -18.09
CA ALA A 42 4.96 -12.48 -17.57
C ALA A 42 4.52 -11.33 -16.67
N ARG A 43 4.58 -11.55 -15.35
CA ARG A 43 4.15 -10.57 -14.36
C ARG A 43 5.05 -9.39 -14.64
N ASP A 44 4.47 -8.35 -15.24
CA ASP A 44 5.17 -7.15 -15.64
C ASP A 44 6.04 -6.71 -14.46
N ARG A 45 7.35 -6.92 -14.61
CA ARG A 45 8.27 -6.87 -13.47
C ARG A 45 8.51 -5.39 -13.21
N ARG A 46 7.62 -4.79 -12.42
CA ARG A 46 7.68 -3.37 -12.06
C ARG A 46 9.01 -3.10 -11.36
N THR A 47 9.88 -2.36 -12.05
CA THR A 47 11.18 -1.94 -11.52
C THR A 47 11.00 -0.59 -10.83
N ARG A 48 11.50 -0.46 -9.60
CA ARG A 48 11.41 0.79 -8.83
C ARG A 48 12.70 1.58 -8.96
N ARG A 49 12.58 2.87 -9.30
CA ARG A 49 13.67 3.84 -9.26
C ARG A 49 13.30 4.98 -8.32
N THR A 50 14.20 5.33 -7.41
CA THR A 50 14.03 6.44 -6.46
C THR A 50 14.83 7.64 -6.97
N VAL A 51 14.33 8.86 -6.72
CA VAL A 51 14.99 10.11 -7.09
C VAL A 51 15.13 10.95 -5.84
N ASP A 52 16.35 11.30 -5.49
CA ASP A 52 16.62 12.22 -4.39
C ASP A 52 16.38 13.65 -4.86
N LEU A 53 15.48 14.34 -4.16
CA LEU A 53 15.08 15.71 -4.46
C LEU A 53 15.33 16.57 -3.23
N PRO A 54 15.98 17.74 -3.36
CA PRO A 54 16.03 18.72 -2.28
C PRO A 54 14.62 19.09 -1.81
N LEU A 55 14.45 19.40 -0.51
CA LEU A 55 13.14 19.73 0.07
C LEU A 55 12.42 20.86 -0.70
N ALA A 56 13.17 21.88 -1.13
CA ALA A 56 12.62 22.98 -1.92
C ALA A 56 12.02 22.50 -3.26
N THR A 57 12.72 21.60 -3.95
CA THR A 57 12.25 21.01 -5.21
C THR A 57 11.03 20.12 -5.00
N HIS A 58 11.00 19.33 -3.91
CA HIS A 58 9.84 18.53 -3.58
C HIS A 58 8.60 19.41 -3.33
N ARG A 59 8.76 20.52 -2.61
CA ARG A 59 7.65 21.47 -2.36
C ARG A 59 7.17 22.14 -3.63
N ALA A 60 8.07 22.55 -4.52
CA ALA A 60 7.70 23.11 -5.81
C ALA A 60 6.90 22.11 -6.66
N LEU A 61 7.28 20.82 -6.62
CA LEU A 61 6.55 19.76 -7.31
C LEU A 61 5.13 19.57 -6.74
N ASP A 62 4.97 19.53 -5.42
CA ASP A 62 3.66 19.42 -4.75
C ASP A 62 2.69 20.54 -5.18
N VAL A 63 3.18 21.79 -5.22
CA VAL A 63 2.36 22.93 -5.66
C VAL A 63 1.95 22.76 -7.12
N TRP A 64 2.90 22.44 -7.99
CA TRP A 64 2.62 22.22 -9.41
C TRP A 64 1.62 21.08 -9.64
N GLN A 65 1.68 20.01 -8.84
CA GLN A 65 0.76 18.88 -8.95
C GLN A 65 -0.69 19.25 -8.64
N ARG A 66 -0.88 20.09 -7.62
CA ARG A 66 -2.20 20.62 -7.30
C ARG A 66 -2.74 21.45 -8.46
N GLU A 67 -1.94 22.38 -8.98
CA GLU A 67 -2.32 23.21 -10.12
C GLU A 67 -2.56 22.39 -11.40
N ALA A 68 -1.77 21.33 -11.62
CA ALA A 68 -1.96 20.42 -12.74
C ALA A 68 -3.28 19.66 -12.59
N ALA A 69 -3.59 19.15 -11.39
CA ALA A 69 -4.84 18.46 -11.09
C ALA A 69 -6.05 19.37 -11.33
N ASP A 70 -5.99 20.61 -10.86
CA ASP A 70 -7.01 21.63 -11.06
C ASP A 70 -7.24 21.91 -12.56
N ARG A 71 -6.16 22.01 -13.36
CA ARG A 71 -6.25 22.28 -14.81
C ARG A 71 -6.86 21.14 -15.61
N ILE A 72 -6.53 19.89 -15.28
CA ILE A 72 -7.03 18.71 -16.00
C ILE A 72 -8.34 18.17 -15.41
N GLY A 73 -8.82 18.75 -14.30
CA GLY A 73 -10.09 18.40 -13.66
C GLY A 73 -10.07 17.08 -12.89
N VAL A 74 -8.90 16.64 -12.41
CA VAL A 74 -8.78 15.40 -11.61
C VAL A 74 -8.59 15.71 -10.13
N ALA A 75 -8.96 14.77 -9.27
CA ALA A 75 -8.87 14.94 -7.83
C ALA A 75 -7.43 15.08 -7.31
N ARG A 76 -6.46 14.41 -7.96
CA ARG A 76 -5.04 14.49 -7.59
C ARG A 76 -4.16 14.06 -8.75
N VAL A 77 -2.97 14.64 -8.80
CA VAL A 77 -1.86 14.18 -9.63
C VAL A 77 -0.73 13.78 -8.69
N THR A 78 -0.25 12.55 -8.78
CA THR A 78 0.77 11.99 -7.89
C THR A 78 2.18 12.15 -8.44
N GLY A 79 3.20 12.15 -7.56
CA GLY A 79 4.61 12.20 -7.98
C GLY A 79 4.99 11.11 -8.96
N GLN A 80 4.42 9.92 -8.76
CA GLN A 80 4.67 8.79 -9.64
C GLN A 80 4.10 9.00 -11.04
N GLU A 81 2.89 9.54 -11.17
CA GLU A 81 2.28 9.84 -12.48
C GLU A 81 3.08 10.91 -13.22
N VAL A 82 3.52 11.95 -12.51
CA VAL A 82 4.36 12.99 -13.10
C VAL A 82 5.68 12.41 -13.60
N LEU A 83 6.37 11.61 -12.78
CA LEU A 83 7.65 11.01 -13.16
C LEU A 83 7.48 10.00 -14.30
N ALA A 84 6.42 9.19 -14.28
CA ALA A 84 6.12 8.25 -15.36
C ALA A 84 5.89 9.00 -16.69
N ALA A 85 5.02 10.01 -16.68
CA ALA A 85 4.73 10.81 -17.86
C ALA A 85 5.98 11.53 -18.40
N LEU A 86 6.84 12.07 -17.53
CA LEU A 86 8.09 12.69 -17.93
C LEU A 86 9.05 11.68 -18.59
N ILE A 87 9.13 10.46 -18.06
CA ILE A 87 9.96 9.39 -18.66
C ILE A 87 9.39 9.00 -20.01
N ASP A 88 8.08 8.78 -20.12
CA ASP A 88 7.44 8.41 -21.37
C ASP A 88 7.67 9.49 -22.45
N GLN A 89 7.50 10.77 -22.09
CA GLN A 89 7.80 11.89 -23.00
C GLN A 89 9.28 11.95 -23.37
N LEU A 90 10.20 11.73 -22.42
CA LEU A 90 11.64 11.71 -22.70
C LEU A 90 12.03 10.64 -23.74
N LEU A 91 11.32 9.50 -23.73
CA LEU A 91 11.60 8.37 -24.62
C LEU A 91 10.98 8.53 -26.02
N ILE A 92 9.95 9.36 -26.16
CA ILE A 92 9.22 9.57 -27.43
C ILE A 92 9.62 10.89 -28.10
N ASP A 93 9.83 11.96 -27.33
CA ASP A 93 10.18 13.29 -27.84
C ASP A 93 11.69 13.55 -27.85
N ARG A 94 12.25 13.59 -29.06
CA ARG A 94 13.67 13.87 -29.29
C ARG A 94 14.07 15.27 -28.83
N LYS A 95 13.18 16.25 -28.88
CA LYS A 95 13.48 17.62 -28.45
C LYS A 95 13.69 17.66 -26.94
N LEU A 96 12.77 17.07 -26.18
CA LEU A 96 12.88 16.96 -24.73
C LEU A 96 14.16 16.24 -24.30
N SER A 97 14.53 15.17 -25.02
CA SER A 97 15.78 14.44 -24.79
C SER A 97 17.03 15.31 -24.97
N ILE A 98 17.08 16.12 -26.03
CA ILE A 98 18.19 17.06 -26.27
C ILE A 98 18.24 18.13 -25.19
N GLU A 99 17.10 18.71 -24.79
CA GLU A 99 17.04 19.72 -23.74
C GLU A 99 17.53 19.19 -22.39
N ILE A 100 17.10 17.98 -22.01
CA ILE A 100 17.56 17.32 -20.78
C ILE A 100 19.05 17.01 -20.87
N THR A 101 19.54 16.50 -22.00
CA THR A 101 20.98 16.24 -22.20
C THR A 101 21.81 17.50 -22.03
N ARG A 102 21.36 18.62 -22.61
CA ARG A 102 22.03 19.93 -22.47
C ARG A 102 22.00 20.42 -21.02
N ALA A 103 20.88 20.28 -20.33
CA ALA A 103 20.76 20.65 -18.92
C ALA A 103 21.67 19.82 -18.01
N LEU A 104 21.85 18.53 -18.31
CA LEU A 104 22.80 17.65 -17.60
C LEU A 104 24.25 18.04 -17.86
N GLN A 105 24.61 18.40 -19.10
CA GLN A 105 25.95 18.89 -19.44
C GLN A 105 26.29 20.19 -18.72
N ALA A 106 25.34 21.14 -18.63
CA ALA A 106 25.56 22.43 -17.97
C ALA A 106 25.77 22.32 -16.44
N ARG A 107 25.39 21.19 -15.83
CA ARG A 107 25.55 20.94 -14.38
C ARG A 107 26.85 20.23 -14.04
N ARG A 108 27.64 19.82 -15.04
CA ARG A 108 28.85 19.01 -14.88
C ARG A 108 30.08 19.84 -15.17
#